data_AF-A0A3L7NX99-F1
#
_entry.id   AF-A0A3L7NX99-F1
#
_cell.length_a   1.000
_cell.length_b   1.000
_cell.length_c   1.000
_cell.angle_alpha   90.00
_cell.angle_beta   90.00
_cell.angle_gamma   90.00
#
_symmetry.space_group_name_H-M   'P 1'
#
loop_
_entity.id
_entity.type
_entity.pdbx_description
1 polymer ?
#
loop_
_entity_poly.entity_id
_entity_poly.type
_entity_poly.pdbx_seq_one_letter_code
_entity_poly.pdbx_strand_id
1 'polypeptide(L)'
;MNLLLTGVLMVTIGQPRPPAQPLAPPLLDNAAAWALLPGAPGKGKPLPAWARLLAGPMPHATAAMLRLDGLTRTAPSLHPRLRALIRLAVADANHSDYGRAIALTDLREDTGAGAPDIATLPPQEKLVWDFARQLALEASRTTDAQVKELLATYSESQVVAMVLLVAHGSFQDRLLLTLRPPIESEGVPAPVLVAFGIKRTQPTKSTGPPKPPAAVTKPGKEPGKNLGPDDPAWTGQSLAQLQESLENQRKRVARIRIPGWKEVQPHLEIDSWVRRWPKVGWGLVAFGHQAEIADAWFDCVDQFRVDGRRKREGAKPEGARLDPMLSADMFWVVTRSLNCFY
;
A
#
# COMPACT_ATOMS: atom_id res chain seq x y z
N MET A 1 44.01 -13.71 53.74
CA MET A 1 45.26 -13.63 52.97
C MET A 1 44.85 -13.53 51.50
N ASN A 2 45.08 -12.36 50.92
CA ASN A 2 44.56 -11.91 49.62
C ASN A 2 45.24 -12.62 48.44
N LEU A 3 44.46 -12.96 47.40
CA LEU A 3 44.97 -13.12 46.05
C LEU A 3 44.01 -12.46 45.07
N LEU A 4 44.43 -11.27 44.60
CA LEU A 4 43.84 -10.48 43.53
C LEU A 4 44.09 -11.17 42.18
N LEU A 5 43.01 -11.43 41.43
CA LEU A 5 43.05 -11.81 40.03
C LEU A 5 42.67 -10.58 39.19
N THR A 6 43.69 -9.96 38.61
CA THR A 6 43.60 -8.78 37.75
C THR A 6 43.16 -9.23 36.34
N GLY A 7 41.86 -9.12 36.05
CA GLY A 7 41.34 -9.29 34.70
C GLY A 7 41.49 -7.99 33.89
N VAL A 8 42.35 -8.03 32.86
CA VAL A 8 42.52 -6.93 31.90
C VAL A 8 41.28 -6.82 31.03
N LEU A 9 40.47 -5.79 31.26
CA LEU A 9 39.38 -5.38 30.38
C LEU A 9 39.98 -4.70 29.15
N MET A 10 40.14 -5.43 28.05
CA MET A 10 40.41 -4.80 26.75
C MET A 10 39.17 -4.04 26.30
N VAL A 11 39.19 -2.72 26.51
CA VAL A 11 38.28 -1.79 25.85
C VAL A 11 38.63 -1.80 24.36
N THR A 12 37.78 -2.43 23.55
CA THR A 12 37.82 -2.27 22.10
C THR A 12 37.49 -0.82 21.77
N ILE A 13 38.52 -0.03 21.48
CA ILE A 13 38.39 1.32 20.94
C ILE A 13 37.50 1.24 19.71
N GLY A 14 36.33 1.87 19.80
CA GLY A 14 35.29 1.82 18.78
C GLY A 14 35.84 2.21 17.42
N GLN A 15 35.77 1.29 16.46
CA GLN A 15 35.99 1.60 15.06
C GLN A 15 35.08 2.77 14.68
N PRO A 16 35.60 3.83 14.01
CA PRO A 16 34.76 4.92 13.56
C PRO A 16 33.63 4.36 12.71
N ARG A 17 32.39 4.64 13.10
CA ARG A 17 31.21 4.24 12.34
C ARG A 17 31.38 4.84 10.94
N PRO A 18 31.38 4.03 9.87
CA PRO A 18 31.49 4.57 8.52
C PRO A 18 30.40 5.65 8.34
N PRO A 19 30.71 6.73 7.60
CA PRO A 19 29.75 7.80 7.35
C PRO A 19 28.44 7.17 6.85
N ALA A 20 27.33 7.57 7.47
CA ALA A 20 26.02 7.04 7.11
C ALA A 20 25.81 7.23 5.61
N GLN A 21 25.72 6.12 4.86
CA GLN A 21 25.38 6.19 3.46
C GLN A 21 24.03 6.91 3.32
N PRO A 22 23.85 7.76 2.28
CA PRO A 22 22.56 8.33 1.99
C PRO A 22 21.54 7.19 1.89
N LEU A 23 20.49 7.24 2.72
CA LEU A 23 19.46 6.19 2.77
C LEU A 23 18.61 6.17 1.48
N ALA A 24 18.60 7.26 0.71
CA ALA A 24 17.82 7.38 -0.50
C ALA A 24 18.58 6.85 -1.73
N PRO A 25 17.93 6.08 -2.63
CA PRO A 25 18.49 5.72 -3.93
C PRO A 25 18.90 6.97 -4.74
N PRO A 26 19.88 6.87 -5.65
CA PRO A 26 20.21 7.98 -6.55
C PRO A 26 19.01 8.30 -7.46
N LEU A 27 18.75 9.60 -7.67
CA LEU A 27 17.74 10.05 -8.62
C LEU A 27 18.25 9.87 -10.04
N LEU A 28 17.67 8.93 -10.79
CA LEU A 28 18.00 8.71 -12.18
C LEU A 28 17.47 9.85 -13.06
N ASP A 29 18.14 10.11 -14.19
CA ASP A 29 17.53 10.88 -15.27
C ASP A 29 16.36 10.09 -15.90
N ASN A 30 15.55 10.78 -16.70
CA ASN A 30 14.34 10.20 -17.27
C ASN A 30 14.63 9.02 -18.22
N ALA A 31 15.68 9.11 -19.03
CA ALA A 31 16.01 8.08 -20.02
C ALA A 31 16.58 6.83 -19.35
N ALA A 32 17.46 7.01 -18.37
CA ALA A 32 18.02 5.94 -17.55
C ALA A 32 16.94 5.21 -16.77
N ALA A 33 15.99 5.94 -16.16
CA ALA A 33 14.86 5.32 -15.47
C ALA A 33 14.00 4.48 -16.42
N TRP A 34 13.61 5.01 -17.59
CA TRP A 34 12.84 4.26 -18.58
C TRP A 34 13.55 2.99 -19.05
N ALA A 35 14.87 3.03 -19.24
CA ALA A 35 15.65 1.88 -19.69
C ALA A 35 15.63 0.70 -18.69
N LEU A 36 15.33 0.96 -17.42
CA LEU A 36 15.22 -0.07 -16.38
C LEU A 36 13.81 -0.64 -16.25
N LEU A 37 12.78 0.06 -16.73
CA LEU A 37 11.40 -0.39 -16.61
C LEU A 37 11.09 -1.52 -17.63
N PRO A 38 10.30 -2.53 -17.24
CA PRO A 38 9.98 -3.67 -18.09
C PRO A 38 9.28 -3.24 -19.40
N GLY A 39 9.96 -3.51 -20.53
CA GLY A 39 9.48 -3.22 -21.88
C GLY A 39 9.56 -1.76 -22.31
N ALA A 40 9.81 -0.82 -21.39
CA ALA A 40 9.95 0.62 -21.63
C ALA A 40 8.94 1.24 -22.65
N PRO A 41 7.62 0.95 -22.56
CA PRO A 41 6.63 1.28 -23.60
C PRO A 41 6.37 2.79 -23.76
N GLY A 42 6.78 3.61 -22.80
CA GLY A 42 6.56 5.07 -22.78
C GLY A 42 7.82 5.91 -23.00
N LYS A 43 8.89 5.34 -23.59
CA LYS A 43 10.18 6.01 -23.77
C LYS A 43 10.01 7.47 -24.24
N GLY A 44 10.54 8.41 -23.46
CA GLY A 44 10.48 9.84 -23.74
C GLY A 44 9.40 10.62 -22.99
N LYS A 45 8.36 9.95 -22.46
CA LYS A 45 7.41 10.62 -21.54
C LYS A 45 8.10 10.99 -20.23
N PRO A 46 7.78 12.13 -19.59
CA PRO A 46 8.36 12.48 -18.30
C PRO A 46 7.87 11.51 -17.21
N LEU A 47 8.80 10.93 -16.46
CA LEU A 47 8.53 10.12 -15.27
C LEU A 47 8.59 11.01 -14.02
N PRO A 48 7.67 10.81 -13.06
CA PRO A 48 7.75 11.49 -11.79
C PRO A 48 9.03 11.06 -11.04
N ALA A 49 9.56 11.96 -10.21
CA ALA A 49 10.82 11.79 -9.50
C ALA A 49 10.82 10.54 -8.62
N TRP A 50 9.69 10.21 -7.99
CA TRP A 50 9.56 8.97 -7.22
C TRP A 50 9.78 7.72 -8.07
N ALA A 51 9.30 7.70 -9.31
CA ALA A 51 9.49 6.57 -10.21
C ALA A 51 10.96 6.48 -10.64
N ARG A 52 11.61 7.63 -10.86
CA ARG A 52 13.04 7.69 -11.19
C ARG A 52 13.95 7.24 -10.03
N LEU A 53 13.55 7.44 -8.77
CA LEU A 53 14.23 6.88 -7.60
C LEU A 53 14.05 5.37 -7.48
N LEU A 54 12.85 4.86 -7.80
CA LEU A 54 12.51 3.45 -7.60
C LEU A 54 12.89 2.54 -8.78
N ALA A 55 13.03 3.08 -10.00
CA ALA A 55 13.29 2.28 -11.19
C ALA A 55 14.59 1.44 -11.09
N GLY A 56 15.61 1.95 -10.39
CA GLY A 56 16.83 1.21 -10.08
C GLY A 56 16.62 0.03 -9.13
N PRO A 57 16.21 0.27 -7.88
CA PRO A 57 16.08 -0.78 -6.88
C PRO A 57 14.88 -1.71 -7.11
N MET A 58 13.80 -1.24 -7.74
CA MET A 58 12.51 -1.95 -7.86
C MET A 58 11.81 -1.67 -9.21
N PRO A 59 12.40 -2.09 -10.35
CA PRO A 59 11.90 -1.75 -11.68
C PRO A 59 10.49 -2.28 -11.99
N HIS A 60 10.13 -3.49 -11.54
CA HIS A 60 8.81 -4.06 -11.83
C HIS A 60 7.74 -3.45 -10.93
N ALA A 61 8.06 -3.23 -9.66
CA ALA A 61 7.16 -2.55 -8.73
C ALA A 61 6.91 -1.11 -9.19
N THR A 62 7.95 -0.42 -9.68
CA THR A 62 7.82 0.93 -10.24
C THR A 62 6.86 0.95 -11.43
N ALA A 63 7.03 0.03 -12.38
CA ALA A 63 6.13 -0.09 -13.54
C ALA A 63 4.67 -0.40 -13.14
N ALA A 64 4.48 -1.34 -12.21
CA ALA A 64 3.14 -1.69 -11.72
C ALA A 64 2.48 -0.52 -10.97
N MET A 65 3.27 0.22 -10.19
CA MET A 65 2.81 1.40 -9.48
C MET A 65 2.49 2.56 -10.43
N LEU A 66 3.26 2.77 -11.51
CA LEU A 66 2.93 3.75 -12.56
C LEU A 66 1.59 3.44 -13.23
N ARG A 67 1.32 2.15 -13.54
CA ARG A 67 0.02 1.72 -14.08
C ARG A 67 -1.11 2.01 -13.10
N LEU A 68 -0.95 1.62 -11.83
CA LEU A 68 -1.94 1.86 -10.78
C LEU A 68 -2.18 3.36 -10.55
N ASP A 69 -1.12 4.17 -10.53
CA ASP A 69 -1.21 5.62 -10.42
C ASP A 69 -2.00 6.22 -11.59
N GLY A 70 -1.67 5.81 -12.81
CA GLY A 70 -2.40 6.22 -14.01
C GLY A 70 -3.89 5.90 -13.91
N LEU A 71 -4.23 4.64 -13.64
CA LEU A 71 -5.63 4.21 -13.52
C LEU A 71 -6.38 4.96 -12.42
N THR A 72 -5.78 5.14 -11.25
CA THR A 72 -6.45 5.86 -10.15
C THR A 72 -6.63 7.35 -10.43
N ARG A 73 -5.77 7.96 -11.26
CA ARG A 73 -5.90 9.37 -11.68
C ARG A 73 -6.86 9.57 -12.86
N THR A 74 -7.08 8.55 -13.69
CA THR A 74 -7.86 8.68 -14.93
C THR A 74 -9.10 7.79 -15.03
N ALA A 75 -9.38 6.93 -14.04
CA ALA A 75 -10.50 6.00 -14.11
C ALA A 75 -11.85 6.74 -14.29
N PRO A 76 -12.70 6.30 -15.23
CA PRO A 76 -13.96 6.98 -15.54
C PRO A 76 -15.03 6.79 -14.46
N SER A 77 -14.81 5.92 -13.46
CA SER A 77 -15.78 5.63 -12.41
C SER A 77 -16.08 6.82 -11.50
N LEU A 78 -15.18 7.80 -11.40
CA LEU A 78 -15.39 9.04 -10.64
C LEU A 78 -15.11 10.25 -11.53
N HIS A 79 -15.75 11.39 -11.27
CA HIS A 79 -15.42 12.64 -11.95
C HIS A 79 -13.96 13.06 -11.63
N PRO A 80 -13.17 13.61 -12.59
CA PRO A 80 -11.77 13.95 -12.33
C PRO A 80 -11.55 14.88 -11.13
N ARG A 81 -12.32 15.98 -11.02
CA ARG A 81 -12.36 16.83 -9.82
C ARG A 81 -12.50 16.05 -8.52
N LEU A 82 -13.40 15.07 -8.46
CA LEU A 82 -13.64 14.28 -7.26
C LEU A 82 -12.45 13.38 -6.92
N ARG A 83 -11.80 12.78 -7.93
CA ARG A 83 -10.58 11.99 -7.74
C ARG A 83 -9.46 12.85 -7.15
N ALA A 84 -9.27 14.04 -7.70
CA ALA A 84 -8.24 14.96 -7.25
C ALA A 84 -8.52 15.50 -5.84
N LEU A 85 -9.79 15.78 -5.50
CA LEU A 85 -10.20 16.14 -4.13
C LEU A 85 -9.93 15.03 -3.11
N ILE A 86 -10.27 13.77 -3.44
CA ILE A 86 -9.98 12.61 -2.59
C ILE A 86 -8.47 12.51 -2.36
N ARG A 87 -7.67 12.65 -3.41
CA ARG A 87 -6.22 12.58 -3.31
C ARG A 87 -5.64 13.72 -2.47
N LEU A 88 -6.19 14.92 -2.60
CA LEU A 88 -5.82 16.07 -1.79
C LEU A 88 -6.16 15.85 -0.31
N ALA A 89 -7.33 15.28 0.00
CA ALA A 89 -7.74 14.93 1.36
C ALA A 89 -6.79 13.90 2.01
N VAL A 90 -6.36 12.90 1.23
CA VAL A 90 -5.42 11.86 1.68
C VAL A 90 -4.02 12.44 1.89
N ALA A 91 -3.53 13.27 0.97
CA ALA A 91 -2.24 13.94 1.12
C ALA A 91 -2.21 14.89 2.31
N ASP A 92 -3.31 15.62 2.55
CA ASP A 92 -3.49 16.47 3.73
C ASP A 92 -3.55 15.65 5.02
N ALA A 93 -4.14 14.44 4.99
CA ALA A 93 -4.15 13.52 6.14
C ALA A 93 -2.76 12.96 6.46
N ASN A 94 -1.98 12.66 5.43
CA ASN A 94 -0.65 12.08 5.59
C ASN A 94 0.47 13.13 5.71
N HIS A 95 0.15 14.43 5.57
CA HIS A 95 1.15 15.51 5.45
C HIS A 95 2.16 15.27 4.31
N SER A 96 1.67 14.80 3.16
CA SER A 96 2.47 14.48 1.98
C SER A 96 2.51 15.66 1.00
N ASP A 97 3.59 16.44 1.02
CA ASP A 97 3.76 17.58 0.10
C ASP A 97 3.76 17.14 -1.38
N TYR A 98 4.40 16.02 -1.68
CA TYR A 98 4.41 15.47 -3.04
C TYR A 98 3.02 14.98 -3.44
N GLY A 99 2.31 14.26 -2.57
CA GLY A 99 0.92 13.83 -2.82
C GLY A 99 -0.03 15.02 -3.04
N ARG A 100 0.16 16.10 -2.27
CA ARG A 100 -0.56 17.36 -2.44
C ARG A 100 -0.24 17.99 -3.79
N ALA A 101 1.02 18.01 -4.21
CA ALA A 101 1.42 18.52 -5.52
C ALA A 101 0.78 17.74 -6.68
N ILE A 102 0.68 16.40 -6.58
CA ILE A 102 -0.05 15.57 -7.55
C ILE A 102 -1.51 16.03 -7.63
N ALA A 103 -2.19 16.06 -6.48
CA ALA A 103 -3.63 16.37 -6.43
C ALA A 103 -3.97 17.78 -6.92
N LEU A 104 -3.13 18.77 -6.60
CA LEU A 104 -3.30 20.15 -7.06
C LEU A 104 -3.02 20.30 -8.57
N THR A 105 -2.11 19.50 -9.12
CA THR A 105 -1.89 19.46 -10.57
C THR A 105 -3.12 18.90 -11.26
N ASP A 106 -3.65 17.77 -10.78
CA ASP A 106 -4.86 17.14 -11.35
C ASP A 106 -6.09 18.08 -11.26
N LEU A 107 -6.26 18.82 -10.15
CA LEU A 107 -7.32 19.83 -9.99
C LEU A 107 -7.19 20.97 -11.00
N ARG A 108 -5.97 21.46 -11.23
CA ARG A 108 -5.70 22.55 -12.17
C ARG A 108 -5.97 22.12 -13.61
N GLU A 109 -5.56 20.91 -13.98
CA GLU A 109 -5.79 20.36 -15.32
C GLU A 109 -7.30 20.17 -15.59
N ASP A 110 -8.09 19.74 -14.59
CA ASP A 110 -9.53 19.50 -14.77
C ASP A 110 -10.37 20.78 -14.71
N THR A 111 -10.05 21.71 -13.81
CA THR A 111 -10.92 22.85 -13.49
C THR A 111 -10.35 24.21 -13.87
N GLY A 112 -9.07 24.27 -14.25
CA GLY A 112 -8.32 25.52 -14.39
C GLY A 112 -8.04 26.24 -13.06
N ALA A 113 -8.58 25.76 -11.94
CA ALA A 113 -8.48 26.38 -10.63
C ALA A 113 -7.33 25.79 -9.79
N GLY A 114 -6.85 26.56 -8.82
CA GLY A 114 -5.86 26.12 -7.84
C GLY A 114 -6.43 25.27 -6.72
N ALA A 115 -5.77 25.30 -5.56
CA ALA A 115 -6.26 24.63 -4.36
C ALA A 115 -7.66 25.18 -3.99
N PRO A 116 -8.67 24.31 -3.80
CA PRO A 116 -9.99 24.74 -3.37
C PRO A 116 -9.95 25.22 -1.91
N ASP A 117 -10.83 26.16 -1.57
CA ASP A 117 -11.14 26.44 -0.18
C ASP A 117 -12.04 25.33 0.36
N ILE A 118 -11.50 24.55 1.31
CA ILE A 118 -12.17 23.40 1.91
C ILE A 118 -13.42 23.83 2.69
N ALA A 119 -13.42 25.04 3.25
CA ALA A 119 -14.55 25.56 4.02
C ALA A 119 -15.77 25.88 3.14
N THR A 120 -15.57 26.12 1.84
CA THR A 120 -16.61 26.49 0.90
C THR A 120 -16.92 25.40 -0.13
N LEU A 121 -16.47 24.16 0.11
CA LEU A 121 -16.80 23.04 -0.78
C LEU A 121 -18.32 22.82 -0.84
N PRO A 122 -18.88 22.52 -2.03
CA PRO A 122 -20.27 22.06 -2.15
C PRO A 122 -20.54 20.87 -1.22
N PRO A 123 -21.77 20.71 -0.68
CA PRO A 123 -22.08 19.68 0.31
C PRO A 123 -21.64 18.26 -0.09
N GLN A 124 -21.83 17.88 -1.36
CA GLN A 124 -21.43 16.56 -1.88
C GLN A 124 -19.90 16.39 -1.92
N GLU A 125 -19.17 17.42 -2.34
CA GLU A 125 -17.70 17.41 -2.34
C GLU A 125 -17.15 17.38 -0.91
N LYS A 126 -17.79 18.11 0.01
CA LYS A 126 -17.42 18.12 1.43
C LYS A 126 -17.62 16.75 2.08
N LEU A 127 -18.73 16.07 1.77
CA LEU A 127 -18.99 14.70 2.24
C LEU A 127 -17.87 13.74 1.80
N VAL A 128 -17.47 13.79 0.53
CA VAL A 128 -16.40 12.92 0.00
C VAL A 128 -15.03 13.29 0.58
N TRP A 129 -14.73 14.59 0.72
CA TRP A 129 -13.52 15.07 1.38
C TRP A 129 -13.40 14.54 2.80
N ASP A 130 -14.45 14.72 3.61
CA ASP A 130 -14.48 14.31 5.01
C ASP A 130 -14.35 12.79 5.15
N PHE A 131 -15.07 12.04 4.31
CA PHE A 131 -14.96 10.60 4.25
C PHE A 131 -13.53 10.15 3.90
N ALA A 132 -12.93 10.71 2.85
CA ALA A 132 -11.59 10.34 2.41
C ALA A 132 -10.53 10.66 3.45
N ARG A 133 -10.60 11.85 4.05
CA ARG A 133 -9.70 12.28 5.13
C ARG A 133 -9.83 11.37 6.35
N GLN A 134 -11.05 11.08 6.79
CA GLN A 134 -11.27 10.18 7.92
C GLN A 134 -10.77 8.76 7.60
N LEU A 135 -11.04 8.24 6.40
CA LEU A 135 -10.60 6.89 6.02
C LEU A 135 -9.07 6.79 5.97
N ALA A 136 -8.35 7.86 5.61
CA ALA A 136 -6.89 7.90 5.63
C ALA A 136 -6.31 7.94 7.06
N LEU A 137 -6.96 8.66 7.99
CA LEU A 137 -6.51 8.84 9.38
C LEU A 137 -6.95 7.69 10.31
N GLU A 138 -8.23 7.34 10.25
CA GLU A 138 -8.94 6.55 11.25
C GLU A 138 -10.00 5.65 10.60
N ALA A 139 -9.59 4.79 9.65
CA ALA A 139 -10.48 3.90 8.91
C ALA A 139 -11.43 3.05 9.79
N SER A 140 -10.96 2.66 10.98
CA SER A 140 -11.76 1.88 11.94
C SER A 140 -13.00 2.62 12.46
N ARG A 141 -13.01 3.96 12.40
CA ARG A 141 -14.13 4.80 12.85
C ARG A 141 -15.15 5.10 11.76
N THR A 142 -14.91 4.67 10.52
CA THR A 142 -15.92 4.80 9.46
C THR A 142 -17.18 4.05 9.85
N THR A 143 -18.29 4.77 9.96
CA THR A 143 -19.59 4.25 10.40
C THR A 143 -20.45 3.79 9.24
N ASP A 144 -21.47 2.97 9.54
CA ASP A 144 -22.45 2.52 8.54
C ASP A 144 -23.32 3.69 8.04
N ALA A 145 -23.61 4.66 8.90
CA ALA A 145 -24.37 5.86 8.55
C ALA A 145 -23.64 6.71 7.50
N GLN A 146 -22.32 6.91 7.66
CA GLN A 146 -21.50 7.64 6.70
C GLN A 146 -21.47 6.94 5.33
N VAL A 147 -21.33 5.61 5.31
CA VAL A 147 -21.35 4.88 4.03
C VAL A 147 -22.75 4.91 3.40
N LYS A 148 -23.82 4.84 4.20
CA LYS A 148 -25.19 4.99 3.72
C LYS A 148 -25.44 6.37 3.11
N GLU A 149 -24.90 7.43 3.71
CA GLU A 149 -25.00 8.80 3.18
C GLU A 149 -24.29 8.94 1.82
N LEU A 150 -23.10 8.34 1.67
CA LEU A 150 -22.43 8.25 0.36
C LEU A 150 -23.28 7.48 -0.65
N LEU A 151 -23.83 6.33 -0.27
CA LEU A 151 -24.67 5.51 -1.16
C LEU A 151 -26.01 6.17 -1.54
N ALA A 152 -26.44 7.21 -0.80
CA ALA A 152 -27.59 8.02 -1.20
C ALA A 152 -27.28 8.94 -2.38
N THR A 153 -26.00 9.23 -2.64
CA THR A 153 -25.54 10.15 -3.71
C THR A 153 -24.78 9.43 -4.82
N TYR A 154 -24.03 8.37 -4.47
CA TYR A 154 -23.11 7.67 -5.35
C TYR A 154 -23.48 6.18 -5.46
N SER A 155 -23.20 5.58 -6.61
CA SER A 155 -23.38 4.13 -6.78
C SER A 155 -22.40 3.34 -5.90
N GLU A 156 -22.70 2.06 -5.64
CA GLU A 156 -21.77 1.16 -4.95
C GLU A 156 -20.39 1.14 -5.62
N SER A 157 -20.38 1.09 -6.96
CA SER A 157 -19.14 1.09 -7.75
C SER A 157 -18.31 2.37 -7.54
N GLN A 158 -18.97 3.52 -7.47
CA GLN A 158 -18.32 4.81 -7.16
C GLN A 158 -17.75 4.82 -5.74
N VAL A 159 -18.51 4.38 -4.74
CA VAL A 159 -18.03 4.32 -3.35
C VAL A 159 -16.83 3.37 -3.23
N VAL A 160 -16.83 2.22 -3.91
CA VAL A 160 -15.66 1.33 -3.96
C VAL A 160 -14.46 2.02 -4.64
N ALA A 161 -14.68 2.78 -5.71
CA ALA A 161 -13.61 3.55 -6.34
C ALA A 161 -12.99 4.58 -5.38
N MET A 162 -13.82 5.26 -4.57
CA MET A 162 -13.33 6.20 -3.55
C MET A 162 -12.45 5.49 -2.52
N VAL A 163 -12.89 4.33 -2.01
CA VAL A 163 -12.11 3.53 -1.04
C VAL A 163 -10.77 3.07 -1.64
N LEU A 164 -10.77 2.56 -2.87
CA LEU A 164 -9.54 2.14 -3.56
C LEU A 164 -8.60 3.32 -3.81
N LEU A 165 -9.13 4.50 -4.15
CA LEU A 165 -8.34 5.71 -4.34
C LEU A 165 -7.71 6.19 -3.03
N VAL A 166 -8.45 6.14 -1.91
CA VAL A 166 -7.90 6.44 -0.58
C VAL A 166 -6.81 5.44 -0.19
N ALA A 167 -7.03 4.15 -0.41
CA ALA A 167 -6.04 3.11 -0.14
C ALA A 167 -4.76 3.33 -0.95
N HIS A 168 -4.89 3.62 -2.26
CA HIS A 168 -3.76 3.91 -3.12
C HIS A 168 -3.03 5.19 -2.73
N GLY A 169 -3.75 6.31 -2.54
CA GLY A 169 -3.16 7.57 -2.11
C GLY A 169 -2.38 7.40 -0.80
N SER A 170 -2.96 6.69 0.17
CA SER A 170 -2.34 6.47 1.47
C SER A 170 -1.12 5.55 1.41
N PHE A 171 -1.11 4.58 0.48
CA PHE A 171 0.07 3.75 0.20
C PHE A 171 1.19 4.57 -0.46
N GLN A 172 0.85 5.31 -1.51
CA GLN A 172 1.81 6.12 -2.24
C GLN A 172 2.41 7.21 -1.34
N ASP A 173 1.60 7.96 -0.59
CA ASP A 173 2.09 9.03 0.29
C ASP A 173 3.12 8.51 1.30
N ARG A 174 2.87 7.36 1.94
CA ARG A 174 3.84 6.78 2.89
C ARG A 174 5.15 6.39 2.21
N LEU A 175 5.09 5.90 0.98
CA LEU A 175 6.28 5.64 0.17
C LEU A 175 7.01 6.95 -0.16
N LEU A 176 6.29 8.00 -0.57
CA LEU A 176 6.85 9.30 -0.91
C LEU A 176 7.49 10.00 0.30
N LEU A 177 6.86 9.94 1.48
CA LEU A 177 7.41 10.45 2.74
C LEU A 177 8.72 9.76 3.12
N THR A 178 8.84 8.47 2.78
CA THR A 178 10.06 7.68 3.01
C THR A 178 11.16 8.04 1.99
N LEU A 179 10.81 8.14 0.72
CA LEU A 179 11.76 8.41 -0.38
C LEU A 179 12.19 9.87 -0.47
N ARG A 180 11.34 10.79 -0.01
CA ARG A 180 11.50 12.26 -0.13
C ARG A 180 11.91 12.70 -1.54
N PRO A 181 11.17 12.30 -2.59
CA PRO A 181 11.48 12.73 -3.95
C PRO A 181 11.38 14.26 -4.05
N PRO A 182 12.27 14.92 -4.81
CA PRO A 182 12.08 16.32 -5.13
C PRO A 182 10.81 16.48 -5.98
N ILE A 183 10.03 17.52 -5.70
CA ILE A 183 8.96 17.95 -6.59
C ILE A 183 9.61 18.60 -7.82
N GLU A 184 9.12 18.25 -9.00
CA GLU A 184 9.62 18.77 -10.27
C GLU A 184 9.38 20.28 -10.41
N SER A 185 10.31 21.01 -11.04
CA SER A 185 10.19 22.47 -11.22
C SER A 185 8.98 22.88 -12.03
N GLU A 186 8.62 22.09 -13.05
CA GLU A 186 7.48 22.30 -13.93
C GLU A 186 6.16 21.74 -13.36
N GLY A 187 6.18 21.22 -12.12
CA GLY A 187 5.08 20.49 -11.52
C GLY A 187 5.13 18.99 -11.84
N VAL A 188 4.33 18.23 -11.09
CA VAL A 188 4.25 16.77 -11.23
C VAL A 188 3.76 16.44 -12.64
N PRO A 189 4.41 15.51 -13.37
CA PRO A 189 3.96 15.13 -14.70
C PRO A 189 2.56 14.47 -14.71
N ALA A 190 1.90 14.58 -15.86
CA ALA A 190 0.67 13.87 -16.17
C ALA A 190 0.79 12.35 -15.93
N PRO A 191 -0.31 11.65 -15.62
CA PRO A 191 -0.29 10.21 -15.37
C PRO A 191 0.27 9.41 -16.56
N VAL A 192 1.08 8.40 -16.26
CA VAL A 192 1.71 7.56 -17.29
C VAL A 192 0.77 6.41 -17.67
N LEU A 193 -0.03 6.63 -18.72
CA LEU A 193 -0.94 5.63 -19.30
C LEU A 193 -0.22 4.78 -20.36
N VAL A 194 0.48 3.75 -19.93
CA VAL A 194 1.12 2.76 -20.82
C VAL A 194 0.95 1.35 -20.26
N ALA A 195 0.83 0.36 -21.15
CA ALA A 195 0.79 -1.05 -20.76
C ALA A 195 2.22 -1.58 -20.60
N PHE A 196 2.64 -1.81 -19.35
CA PHE A 196 3.91 -2.45 -19.07
C PHE A 196 3.80 -3.96 -19.29
N GLY A 197 4.87 -4.59 -19.79
CA GLY A 197 4.98 -6.04 -19.95
C GLY A 197 5.18 -6.78 -18.63
N ILE A 198 4.37 -6.46 -17.62
CA ILE A 198 4.45 -7.04 -16.27
C ILE A 198 3.97 -8.49 -16.36
N LYS A 199 4.91 -9.42 -16.18
CA LYS A 199 4.56 -10.83 -16.05
C LYS A 199 4.12 -11.07 -14.62
N ARG A 200 2.85 -11.44 -14.42
CA ARG A 200 2.40 -11.95 -13.12
C ARG A 200 3.26 -13.14 -12.77
N THR A 201 3.70 -13.20 -11.52
CA THR A 201 4.22 -14.48 -11.04
C THR A 201 3.07 -15.47 -11.09
N GLN A 202 3.15 -16.42 -12.03
CA GLN A 202 2.33 -17.60 -11.95
C GLN A 202 2.56 -18.16 -10.55
N PRO A 203 1.51 -18.51 -9.80
CA PRO A 203 1.72 -19.30 -8.61
C PRO A 203 2.39 -20.53 -9.16
N THR A 204 3.68 -20.69 -8.91
CA THR A 204 4.29 -22.00 -9.04
C THR A 204 3.37 -22.84 -8.17
N LYS A 205 2.55 -23.74 -8.77
CA LYS A 205 2.05 -24.90 -8.04
C LYS A 205 3.25 -25.32 -7.25
N SER A 206 3.21 -25.22 -5.93
CA SER A 206 4.39 -25.40 -5.09
C SER A 206 4.95 -26.78 -5.41
N THR A 207 5.82 -26.88 -6.40
CA THR A 207 6.63 -28.02 -6.76
C THR A 207 7.90 -28.02 -5.91
N GLY A 208 8.05 -27.00 -5.05
CA GLY A 208 8.82 -27.15 -3.84
C GLY A 208 8.40 -28.45 -3.14
N PRO A 209 9.34 -29.18 -2.53
CA PRO A 209 9.05 -30.42 -1.83
C PRO A 209 7.83 -30.21 -0.93
N PRO A 210 6.95 -31.23 -0.80
CA PRO A 210 5.75 -31.12 0.02
C PRO A 210 6.14 -30.44 1.32
N LYS A 211 5.49 -29.30 1.61
CA LYS A 211 5.74 -28.53 2.82
C LYS A 211 5.73 -29.57 3.94
N PRO A 212 6.86 -29.82 4.63
CA PRO A 212 6.90 -30.86 5.64
C PRO A 212 5.68 -30.62 6.53
N PRO A 213 4.90 -31.67 6.87
CA PRO A 213 3.69 -31.51 7.68
C PRO A 213 4.07 -30.59 8.81
N ALA A 214 3.38 -29.44 8.89
CA ALA A 214 3.79 -28.33 9.75
C ALA A 214 4.22 -28.95 11.06
N ALA A 215 5.53 -28.95 11.33
CA ALA A 215 6.04 -29.65 12.50
C ALA A 215 5.25 -29.03 13.63
N VAL A 216 4.40 -29.83 14.28
CA VAL A 216 3.56 -29.36 15.37
C VAL A 216 4.57 -28.90 16.39
N THR A 217 4.88 -27.62 16.33
CA THR A 217 5.82 -26.97 17.19
C THR A 217 5.03 -26.98 18.46
N LYS A 218 5.32 -27.96 19.31
CA LYS A 218 4.75 -28.00 20.64
C LYS A 218 4.99 -26.60 21.19
N PRO A 219 3.95 -25.90 21.66
CA PRO A 219 4.12 -24.61 22.29
C PRO A 219 5.30 -24.73 23.25
N GLY A 220 6.22 -23.75 23.20
CA GLY A 220 7.31 -23.71 24.17
C GLY A 220 6.73 -23.94 25.56
N LYS A 221 7.43 -24.71 26.40
CA LYS A 221 6.97 -24.96 27.77
C LYS A 221 6.74 -23.67 28.55
N GLU A 222 7.44 -22.61 28.15
CA GLU A 222 7.26 -21.26 28.65
C GLU A 222 6.71 -20.36 27.56
N PRO A 223 5.76 -19.46 27.90
CA PRO A 223 5.36 -18.40 26.99
C PRO A 223 6.60 -17.58 26.61
N GLY A 224 6.75 -17.28 25.32
CA GLY A 224 7.79 -16.37 24.87
C GLY A 224 7.64 -15.01 25.57
N LYS A 225 8.78 -14.33 25.80
CA LYS A 225 8.76 -12.97 26.35
C LYS A 225 7.93 -12.07 25.45
N ASN A 226 6.93 -11.37 25.99
CA ASN A 226 6.24 -10.31 25.27
C ASN A 226 7.26 -9.22 24.90
N LEU A 227 7.52 -9.04 23.61
CA LEU A 227 8.42 -8.01 23.09
C LEU A 227 7.65 -6.71 22.77
N GLY A 228 6.31 -6.75 22.76
CA GLY A 228 5.46 -5.59 22.56
C GLY A 228 5.19 -4.85 23.86
N PRO A 229 4.74 -3.58 23.80
CA PRO A 229 4.30 -2.85 24.97
C PRO A 229 3.06 -3.52 25.58
N ASP A 230 3.02 -3.59 26.91
CA ASP A 230 1.84 -4.05 27.65
C ASP A 230 0.72 -3.03 27.43
N ASP A 231 -0.26 -3.41 26.63
CA ASP A 231 -1.43 -2.60 26.29
C ASP A 231 -2.66 -3.21 26.97
N PRO A 232 -3.14 -2.61 28.07
CA PRO A 232 -4.28 -3.12 28.81
C PRO A 232 -5.53 -3.31 27.95
N ALA A 233 -5.70 -2.54 26.87
CA ALA A 233 -6.84 -2.67 25.97
C ALA A 233 -6.83 -3.98 25.17
N TRP A 234 -5.66 -4.56 24.93
CA TRP A 234 -5.49 -5.84 24.22
C TRP A 234 -5.25 -7.00 25.19
N THR A 235 -4.37 -6.83 26.17
CA THR A 235 -4.07 -7.88 27.16
C THR A 235 -5.20 -8.09 28.15
N GLY A 236 -6.12 -7.13 28.27
CA GLY A 236 -7.31 -7.23 29.11
C GLY A 236 -8.47 -7.99 28.46
N GLN A 237 -8.39 -8.34 27.17
CA GLN A 237 -9.45 -9.10 26.50
C GLN A 237 -9.24 -10.60 26.68
N SER A 238 -10.24 -11.27 27.24
CA SER A 238 -10.29 -12.73 27.29
C SER A 238 -10.45 -13.32 25.89
N LEU A 239 -10.00 -14.57 25.71
CA LEU A 239 -10.24 -15.33 24.47
C LEU A 239 -11.73 -15.39 24.11
N ALA A 240 -12.62 -15.46 25.10
CA ALA A 240 -14.06 -15.48 24.89
C ALA A 240 -14.57 -14.16 24.28
N GLN A 241 -14.10 -13.01 24.78
CA GLN A 241 -14.46 -11.69 24.23
C GLN A 241 -13.93 -11.49 22.81
N LEU A 242 -12.73 -12.00 22.52
CA LEU A 242 -12.17 -12.00 21.16
C LEU A 242 -13.04 -12.86 20.22
N GLN A 243 -13.42 -14.07 20.64
CA GLN A 243 -14.27 -14.95 19.85
C GLN A 243 -15.65 -14.32 19.61
N GLU A 244 -16.27 -13.72 20.63
CA GLU A 244 -17.53 -13.00 20.51
C GLU A 244 -17.44 -11.84 19.52
N SER A 245 -16.37 -11.04 19.61
CA SER A 245 -16.12 -9.92 18.68
C SER A 245 -15.97 -10.40 17.24
N LEU A 246 -15.28 -11.52 17.01
CA LEU A 246 -15.15 -12.15 15.69
C LEU A 246 -16.48 -12.68 15.17
N GLU A 247 -17.30 -13.33 16.00
CA GLU A 247 -18.63 -13.79 15.59
C GLU A 247 -19.56 -12.61 15.27
N ASN A 248 -19.48 -11.54 16.06
CA ASN A 248 -20.22 -10.31 15.79
C ASN A 248 -19.79 -9.70 14.45
N GLN A 249 -18.49 -9.66 14.16
CA GLN A 249 -17.97 -9.21 12.86
C GLN A 249 -18.47 -10.08 11.71
N ARG A 250 -18.51 -11.40 11.85
CA ARG A 250 -19.04 -12.33 10.83
C ARG A 250 -20.52 -12.13 10.55
N LYS A 251 -21.29 -11.73 11.56
CA LYS A 251 -22.74 -11.46 11.44
C LYS A 251 -23.06 -10.06 10.89
N ARG A 252 -22.07 -9.17 10.77
CA ARG A 252 -22.31 -7.81 10.24
C ARG A 252 -22.80 -7.88 8.81
N VAL A 253 -23.84 -7.10 8.53
CA VAL A 253 -24.30 -6.87 7.17
C VAL A 253 -23.24 -6.03 6.45
N ALA A 254 -22.85 -6.47 5.25
CA ALA A 254 -21.88 -5.73 4.45
C ALA A 254 -22.45 -4.36 4.03
N ARG A 255 -21.65 -3.30 4.17
CA ARG A 255 -22.03 -1.93 3.80
C ARG A 255 -22.22 -1.74 2.30
N ILE A 256 -21.52 -2.55 1.51
CA ILE A 256 -21.58 -2.63 0.06
C ILE A 256 -21.87 -4.08 -0.28
N ARG A 257 -22.73 -4.34 -1.27
CA ARG A 257 -23.01 -5.68 -1.74
C ARG A 257 -21.73 -6.41 -2.11
N ILE A 258 -21.55 -7.62 -1.60
CA ILE A 258 -20.47 -8.53 -1.98
C ILE A 258 -20.94 -9.34 -3.19
N PRO A 259 -20.39 -9.09 -4.40
CA PRO A 259 -20.82 -9.81 -5.60
C PRO A 259 -20.46 -11.30 -5.51
N GLY A 260 -21.31 -12.16 -6.08
CA GLY A 260 -21.02 -13.60 -6.13
C GLY A 260 -19.86 -13.91 -7.09
N TRP A 261 -19.16 -15.03 -6.88
CA TRP A 261 -18.06 -15.44 -7.77
C TRP A 261 -18.46 -15.52 -9.25
N LYS A 262 -19.68 -15.99 -9.54
CA LYS A 262 -20.21 -16.08 -10.91
C LYS A 262 -20.36 -14.71 -11.57
N GLU A 263 -20.59 -13.65 -10.79
CA GLU A 263 -20.67 -12.27 -11.30
C GLU A 263 -19.27 -11.72 -11.58
N VAL A 264 -18.28 -12.03 -10.73
CA VAL A 264 -16.93 -11.48 -10.84
C VAL A 264 -16.11 -12.19 -11.93
N GLN A 265 -16.18 -13.53 -11.99
CA GLN A 265 -15.33 -14.37 -12.85
C GLN A 265 -15.25 -13.95 -14.33
N PRO A 266 -16.34 -13.51 -15.00
CA PRO A 266 -16.30 -13.09 -16.40
C PRO A 266 -15.42 -11.86 -16.66
N HIS A 267 -15.23 -11.01 -15.66
CA HIS A 267 -14.45 -9.77 -15.77
C HIS A 267 -12.97 -9.95 -15.42
N LEU A 268 -12.56 -11.16 -15.01
CA LEU A 268 -11.20 -11.43 -14.58
C LEU A 268 -10.36 -11.99 -15.71
N GLU A 269 -9.18 -11.41 -15.90
CA GLU A 269 -8.11 -12.05 -16.68
C GLU A 269 -7.79 -13.45 -16.13
N ILE A 270 -7.27 -14.32 -17.00
CA ILE A 270 -7.06 -15.74 -16.69
C ILE A 270 -6.11 -15.96 -15.52
N ASP A 271 -5.15 -15.07 -15.33
CA ASP A 271 -4.12 -15.12 -14.29
C ASP A 271 -4.37 -14.13 -13.13
N SER A 272 -5.56 -13.51 -13.09
CA SER A 272 -5.96 -12.56 -12.06
C SER A 272 -5.87 -13.13 -10.64
N TRP A 273 -5.52 -12.28 -9.68
CA TRP A 273 -5.29 -12.65 -8.29
C TRP A 273 -6.51 -13.26 -7.59
N VAL A 274 -7.73 -12.78 -7.87
CA VAL A 274 -8.92 -13.29 -7.16
C VAL A 274 -9.28 -14.71 -7.58
N ARG A 275 -8.86 -15.16 -8.77
CA ARG A 275 -8.96 -16.59 -9.14
C ARG A 275 -8.17 -17.49 -8.18
N ARG A 276 -7.14 -16.96 -7.51
CA ARG A 276 -6.34 -17.70 -6.52
C ARG A 276 -6.99 -17.70 -5.13
N TRP A 277 -7.78 -16.66 -4.80
CA TRP A 277 -8.39 -16.47 -3.46
C TRP A 277 -9.86 -16.03 -3.56
N PRO A 278 -10.76 -16.81 -4.20
CA PRO A 278 -12.13 -16.38 -4.49
C PRO A 278 -13.01 -16.21 -3.23
N LYS A 279 -12.51 -16.59 -2.05
CA LYS A 279 -13.24 -16.54 -0.78
C LYS A 279 -13.01 -15.23 0.00
N VAL A 280 -12.08 -14.38 -0.43
CA VAL A 280 -11.82 -13.11 0.26
C VAL A 280 -12.89 -12.10 -0.18
N GLY A 281 -13.83 -11.78 0.70
CA GLY A 281 -14.97 -10.91 0.39
C GLY A 281 -14.55 -9.54 -0.16
N TRP A 282 -13.49 -8.95 0.37
CA TRP A 282 -12.93 -7.70 -0.17
C TRP A 282 -12.45 -7.83 -1.62
N GLY A 283 -11.86 -8.97 -1.99
CA GLY A 283 -11.49 -9.24 -3.38
C GLY A 283 -12.70 -9.29 -4.30
N LEU A 284 -13.80 -9.93 -3.87
CA LEU A 284 -15.04 -9.95 -4.65
C LEU A 284 -15.66 -8.56 -4.81
N VAL A 285 -15.67 -7.75 -3.74
CA VAL A 285 -16.14 -6.35 -3.80
C VAL A 285 -15.28 -5.53 -4.77
N ALA A 286 -13.96 -5.52 -4.59
CA ALA A 286 -13.06 -4.72 -5.42
C ALA A 286 -13.16 -5.11 -6.90
N PHE A 287 -13.18 -6.40 -7.22
CA PHE A 287 -13.24 -6.83 -8.62
C PHE A 287 -14.64 -6.76 -9.24
N GLY A 288 -15.69 -6.98 -8.46
CA GLY A 288 -17.05 -6.86 -8.99
C GLY A 288 -17.47 -5.40 -9.25
N HIS A 289 -16.81 -4.44 -8.60
CA HIS A 289 -17.13 -3.02 -8.74
C HIS A 289 -16.07 -2.20 -9.50
N GLN A 290 -14.78 -2.57 -9.41
CA GLN A 290 -13.63 -1.82 -9.92
C GLN A 290 -12.50 -2.77 -10.39
N ALA A 291 -12.83 -3.73 -11.29
CA ALA A 291 -11.92 -4.79 -11.74
C ALA A 291 -10.53 -4.31 -12.13
N GLU A 292 -10.42 -3.30 -13.00
CA GLU A 292 -9.12 -2.83 -13.52
C GLU A 292 -8.23 -2.21 -12.45
N ILE A 293 -8.79 -1.41 -11.54
CA ILE A 293 -8.04 -0.79 -10.43
C ILE A 293 -7.63 -1.87 -9.43
N ALA A 294 -8.53 -2.80 -9.10
CA ALA A 294 -8.26 -3.91 -8.20
C ALA A 294 -7.13 -4.78 -8.73
N ASP A 295 -7.17 -5.11 -10.03
CA ASP A 295 -6.16 -5.90 -10.71
C ASP A 295 -4.78 -5.21 -10.68
N ALA A 296 -4.73 -3.92 -11.04
CA ALA A 296 -3.49 -3.13 -10.96
C ALA A 296 -2.96 -3.00 -9.52
N TRP A 297 -3.84 -2.92 -8.52
CA TRP A 297 -3.45 -2.89 -7.11
C TRP A 297 -2.74 -4.18 -6.72
N PHE A 298 -3.33 -5.33 -7.01
CA PHE A 298 -2.72 -6.62 -6.66
C PHE A 298 -1.46 -6.91 -7.46
N ASP A 299 -1.37 -6.48 -8.71
CA ASP A 299 -0.13 -6.50 -9.50
C ASP A 299 0.96 -5.67 -8.83
N CYS A 300 0.65 -4.44 -8.42
CA CYS A 300 1.57 -3.56 -7.70
C CYS A 300 2.12 -4.25 -6.44
N VAL A 301 1.24 -4.74 -5.57
CA VAL A 301 1.63 -5.43 -4.32
C VAL A 301 2.48 -6.68 -4.61
N ASP A 302 2.15 -7.46 -5.64
CA ASP A 302 2.99 -8.62 -6.00
C ASP A 302 4.37 -8.21 -6.50
N GLN A 303 4.46 -7.19 -7.36
CA GLN A 303 5.75 -6.76 -7.90
C GLN A 303 6.68 -6.18 -6.82
N PHE A 304 6.14 -5.52 -5.79
CA PHE A 304 6.94 -5.18 -4.59
C PHE A 304 7.53 -6.42 -3.92
N ARG A 305 6.78 -7.52 -3.83
CA ARG A 305 7.29 -8.78 -3.28
C ARG A 305 8.29 -9.45 -4.23
N VAL A 306 8.10 -9.36 -5.53
CA VAL A 306 9.03 -9.91 -6.54
C VAL A 306 10.37 -9.20 -6.47
N ASP A 307 10.37 -7.87 -6.59
CA ASP A 307 11.60 -7.07 -6.53
C ASP A 307 12.27 -7.20 -5.17
N GLY A 308 11.52 -7.21 -4.06
CA GLY A 308 12.06 -7.45 -2.71
C GLY A 308 12.65 -8.85 -2.48
N ARG A 309 12.30 -9.85 -3.31
CA ARG A 309 12.92 -11.18 -3.26
C ARG A 309 14.06 -11.36 -4.25
N ARG A 310 14.17 -10.51 -5.27
CA ARG A 310 15.13 -10.68 -6.36
C ARG A 310 16.54 -10.54 -5.80
N LYS A 311 17.32 -11.62 -5.90
CA LYS A 311 18.77 -11.50 -5.73
C LYS A 311 19.27 -10.57 -6.83
N ARG A 312 19.92 -9.46 -6.48
CA ARG A 312 20.71 -8.72 -7.47
C ARG A 312 21.74 -9.71 -8.02
N GLU A 313 21.76 -9.91 -9.33
CA GLU A 313 22.72 -10.82 -9.98
C GLU A 313 24.14 -10.38 -9.59
N GLY A 314 24.95 -11.31 -9.08
CA GLY A 314 26.29 -11.04 -8.56
C GLY A 314 26.36 -10.49 -7.13
N ALA A 315 25.24 -10.12 -6.49
CA ALA A 315 25.24 -9.76 -5.08
C ALA A 315 25.19 -11.02 -4.21
N LYS A 316 26.08 -11.08 -3.20
CA LYS A 316 25.87 -11.95 -2.03
C LYS A 316 24.45 -11.72 -1.48
N PRO A 317 23.82 -12.71 -0.83
CA PRO A 317 22.43 -12.64 -0.35
C PRO A 317 22.13 -11.57 0.74
N GLU A 318 22.93 -10.51 0.81
CA GLU A 318 22.87 -9.40 1.77
C GLU A 318 21.92 -8.28 1.32
N GLY A 319 21.36 -8.35 0.10
CA GLY A 319 20.38 -7.39 -0.40
C GLY A 319 18.94 -7.73 0.01
N ALA A 320 18.42 -6.99 1.00
CA ALA A 320 17.01 -6.64 1.25
C ALA A 320 15.94 -7.75 1.11
N ARG A 321 16.24 -9.00 1.47
CA ARG A 321 15.14 -9.85 1.95
C ARG A 321 14.65 -9.21 3.23
N LEU A 322 13.46 -8.61 3.19
CA LEU A 322 12.74 -8.28 4.41
C LEU A 322 12.73 -9.55 5.25
N ASP A 323 13.36 -9.46 6.42
CA ASP A 323 13.46 -10.59 7.32
C ASP A 323 12.02 -11.12 7.57
N PRO A 324 11.76 -12.44 7.46
CA PRO A 324 10.40 -12.95 7.59
C PRO A 324 9.72 -12.58 8.90
N MET A 325 10.49 -12.50 10.00
CA MET A 325 9.99 -12.05 11.30
C MET A 325 9.69 -10.56 11.26
N LEU A 326 10.61 -9.73 10.74
CA LEU A 326 10.36 -8.29 10.55
C LEU A 326 9.14 -8.03 9.67
N SER A 327 8.95 -8.81 8.60
CA SER A 327 7.78 -8.69 7.72
C SER A 327 6.48 -9.06 8.42
N ALA A 328 6.49 -10.07 9.29
CA ALA A 328 5.34 -10.47 10.09
C ALA A 328 5.04 -9.44 11.19
N ASP A 329 6.06 -8.96 11.88
CA ASP A 329 5.94 -7.96 12.93
C ASP A 329 5.43 -6.63 12.38
N MET A 330 5.95 -6.20 11.22
CA MET A 330 5.49 -4.98 10.56
C MET A 330 4.01 -5.05 10.18
N PHE A 331 3.51 -6.23 9.77
CA PHE A 331 2.08 -6.41 9.52
C PHE A 331 1.26 -6.16 10.80
N TRP A 332 1.69 -6.69 11.94
CA TRP A 332 0.98 -6.51 13.21
C TRP A 332 1.11 -5.10 13.77
N VAL A 333 2.29 -4.47 13.64
CA VAL A 333 2.49 -3.07 14.03
C VAL A 333 1.58 -2.16 13.21
N VAL A 334 1.53 -2.33 11.88
CA VAL A 334 0.67 -1.53 11.01
C VAL A 334 -0.80 -1.78 11.33
N THR A 335 -1.20 -3.05 11.47
CA THR A 335 -2.56 -3.45 11.85
C THR A 335 -2.98 -2.77 13.16
N ARG A 336 -2.11 -2.79 14.18
CA ARG A 336 -2.36 -2.13 15.45
C ARG A 336 -2.43 -0.61 15.31
N SER A 337 -1.45 0.01 14.66
CA SER A 337 -1.39 1.47 14.53
C SER A 337 -2.60 2.06 13.79
N LEU A 338 -3.21 1.28 12.89
CA LEU A 338 -4.35 1.68 12.09
C LEU A 338 -5.68 1.17 12.65
N ASN A 339 -5.67 0.44 13.77
CA ASN A 339 -6.84 -0.29 14.28
C ASN A 339 -7.51 -1.14 13.19
N CYS A 340 -6.70 -1.78 12.34
CA CYS A 340 -7.17 -2.60 11.25
C CYS A 340 -7.77 -3.91 11.80
N PHE A 341 -8.88 -4.35 11.24
CA PHE A 341 -9.77 -5.40 11.79
C PHE A 341 -9.36 -6.83 11.39
N TYR A 342 -8.05 -7.08 11.22
CA TYR A 342 -7.52 -8.39 10.79
C TYR A 342 -7.52 -9.46 11.87
#